data_AF-A0A0C9UDB0-F1
#
_entry.id   AF-A0A0C9UDB0-F1
#
_cell.length_a   1.000
_cell.length_b   1.000
_cell.length_c   1.000
_cell.angle_alpha   90.00
_cell.angle_beta   90.00
_cell.angle_gamma   90.00
#
_symmetry.space_group_name_H-M   'P 1'
#
loop_
_entity.id
_entity.type
_entity.pdbx_description
1 polymer ?
#
loop_
_entity_poly.entity_id
_entity_poly.type
_entity_poly.pdbx_seq_one_letter_code
_entity_poly.pdbx_strand_id
1 'polypeptide(L)'
;MQGFPAEEYENVPQDLATIYDNVQPEADSSDSDITDQEDLDDLERRVLQELCRNVKHKGPKIPRHQDPFTHPEMHEILDNTLQQVAELNFLPESYGMQPEEWEDDEYPQSEIIVGRRKKEAIIQLPLGIWYSQAVRWTRALYIMNELLYSLE
;
A
#
# COMPACT_ATOMS: atom_id res chain seq x y z
N MET A 1 -4.50 -28.13 21.60
CA MET A 1 -3.20 -27.50 21.28
C MET A 1 -2.59 -28.30 20.14
N GLN A 2 -2.68 -27.78 18.91
CA GLN A 2 -2.01 -28.35 17.75
C GLN A 2 -0.91 -27.36 17.35
N GLY A 3 0.33 -27.85 17.31
CA GLY A 3 1.51 -27.06 16.95
C GLY A 3 1.56 -26.81 15.45
N PHE A 4 2.03 -25.62 15.06
CA PHE A 4 2.33 -25.26 13.69
C PHE A 4 3.67 -25.89 13.26
N PRO A 5 3.78 -26.44 12.02
CA PRO A 5 5.03 -26.99 11.52
C PRO A 5 5.99 -25.87 11.07
N ALA A 6 7.27 -26.05 11.37
CA ALA A 6 8.33 -25.04 11.30
C ALA A 6 9.13 -25.08 9.99
N GLU A 7 8.48 -25.24 8.83
CA GLU A 7 9.20 -25.35 7.55
C GLU A 7 8.49 -24.57 6.43
N GLU A 8 8.65 -23.23 6.43
CA GLU A 8 8.53 -22.40 5.22
C GLU A 8 9.11 -21.00 5.48
N TYR A 9 10.43 -20.91 5.65
CA TYR A 9 11.17 -19.63 5.62
C TYR A 9 12.42 -19.74 4.74
N GLU A 10 12.26 -20.32 3.56
CA GLU A 10 13.35 -20.45 2.59
C GLU A 10 13.03 -19.69 1.30
N ASN A 11 12.89 -18.37 1.42
CA ASN A 11 13.30 -17.39 0.41
C ASN A 11 13.02 -15.96 0.90
N VAL A 12 13.93 -15.43 1.72
CA VAL A 12 14.00 -13.98 1.95
C VAL A 12 14.94 -13.42 0.86
N PRO A 13 14.47 -12.51 -0.02
CA PRO A 13 15.33 -11.85 -1.00
C PRO A 13 16.49 -11.15 -0.30
N GLN A 14 17.72 -11.37 -0.79
CA GLN A 14 18.98 -10.92 -0.19
C GLN A 14 19.15 -9.38 -0.09
N ASP A 15 18.19 -8.60 -0.58
CA ASP A 15 18.31 -7.14 -0.74
C ASP A 15 17.89 -6.34 0.52
N LEU A 16 17.33 -6.98 1.55
CA LEU A 16 17.05 -6.31 2.83
C LEU A 16 18.27 -6.26 3.77
N ALA A 17 19.28 -7.09 3.54
CA ALA A 17 20.48 -7.15 4.38
C ALA A 17 21.40 -5.93 4.18
N THR A 18 21.36 -5.29 3.02
CA THR A 18 22.34 -4.24 2.66
C THR A 18 22.00 -2.86 3.26
N ILE A 19 20.77 -2.66 3.74
CA ILE A 19 20.37 -1.38 4.36
C ILE A 19 20.97 -1.23 5.77
N TYR A 20 21.23 -2.35 6.47
CA TYR A 20 21.74 -2.34 7.85
C TYR A 20 23.26 -2.44 7.96
N ASP A 21 23.97 -2.62 6.84
CA ASP A 21 25.40 -2.98 6.82
C ASP A 21 26.37 -1.78 6.93
N ASN A 22 25.87 -0.56 7.19
CA ASN A 22 26.69 0.65 7.27
C ASN A 22 26.72 1.33 8.66
N VAL A 23 26.40 0.60 9.73
CA VAL A 23 26.67 1.04 11.11
C VAL A 23 27.93 0.33 11.60
N GLN A 24 29.06 1.04 11.66
CA GLN A 24 30.32 0.50 12.15
C GLN A 24 30.23 0.08 13.63
N PRO A 25 30.84 -1.06 14.03
CA PRO A 25 30.82 -1.52 15.40
C PRO A 25 32.05 -0.99 16.16
N GLU A 26 31.86 0.00 17.02
CA GLU A 26 32.84 0.29 18.07
C GLU A 26 32.50 -0.59 19.28
N ALA A 27 33.28 -1.65 19.45
CA ALA A 27 33.15 -2.57 20.55
C ALA A 27 33.55 -1.89 21.87
N ASP A 28 32.56 -1.68 22.75
CA ASP A 28 32.83 -1.69 24.18
C ASP A 28 31.97 -2.76 24.86
N SER A 29 32.67 -3.58 25.63
CA SER A 29 32.21 -4.84 26.20
C SER A 29 31.41 -4.57 27.47
N SER A 30 30.12 -4.91 27.49
CA SER A 30 29.45 -5.27 28.73
C SER A 30 28.37 -6.31 28.49
N ASP A 31 28.71 -7.52 28.92
CA ASP A 31 27.83 -8.61 29.30
C ASP A 31 26.54 -8.12 29.98
N SER A 32 25.40 -8.47 29.40
CA SER A 32 24.12 -8.60 30.09
C SER A 32 23.19 -9.40 29.18
N ASP A 33 22.98 -10.68 29.51
CA ASP A 33 21.78 -11.44 29.14
C ASP A 33 20.54 -10.59 29.52
N ILE A 34 20.05 -9.78 28.58
CA ILE A 34 18.77 -9.10 28.69
C ILE A 34 17.74 -9.99 28.00
N THR A 35 16.80 -10.48 28.79
CA THR A 35 15.62 -11.20 28.36
C THR A 35 14.74 -10.31 27.46
N ASP A 36 15.00 -10.34 26.16
CA ASP A 36 14.36 -9.56 25.07
C ASP A 36 12.87 -9.91 24.80
N GLN A 37 12.08 -10.22 25.82
CA GLN A 37 10.63 -10.39 25.70
C GLN A 37 9.87 -9.25 26.37
N GLU A 38 10.42 -8.67 27.45
CA GLU A 38 9.77 -7.56 28.16
C GLU A 38 9.83 -6.24 27.37
N ASP A 39 10.83 -6.06 26.51
CA ASP A 39 11.01 -4.83 25.70
C ASP A 39 10.08 -4.75 24.48
N LEU A 40 9.66 -5.89 23.93
CA LEU A 40 8.74 -5.96 22.77
C LEU A 40 7.31 -5.56 23.18
N ASP A 41 6.84 -6.07 24.31
CA ASP A 41 5.52 -5.74 24.86
C ASP A 41 5.43 -4.26 25.28
N ASP A 42 6.53 -3.71 25.81
CA ASP A 42 6.61 -2.30 26.21
C ASP A 42 6.69 -1.36 24.98
N LEU A 43 7.32 -1.78 23.89
CA LEU A 43 7.33 -1.08 22.60
C LEU A 43 5.94 -1.10 21.95
N GLU A 44 5.29 -2.26 21.88
CA GLU A 44 3.93 -2.39 21.36
C GLU A 44 2.97 -1.50 22.15
N ARG A 45 3.09 -1.48 23.49
CA ARG A 45 2.27 -0.60 24.34
C ARG A 45 2.51 0.88 24.03
N ARG A 46 3.74 1.30 23.79
CA ARG A 46 4.07 2.70 23.42
C ARG A 46 3.49 3.08 22.06
N VAL A 47 3.64 2.21 21.05
CA VAL A 47 3.08 2.41 19.71
C VAL A 47 1.55 2.48 19.75
N LEU A 48 0.90 1.53 20.44
CA LEU A 48 -0.55 1.53 20.60
C LEU A 48 -1.04 2.75 21.37
N GLN A 49 -0.32 3.20 22.41
CA GLN A 49 -0.66 4.41 23.16
C GLN A 49 -0.58 5.66 22.28
N GLU A 50 0.42 5.75 21.42
CA GLU A 50 0.59 6.87 20.49
C GLU A 50 -0.47 6.84 19.37
N LEU A 51 -0.74 5.67 18.79
CA LEU A 51 -1.79 5.47 17.79
C LEU A 51 -3.18 5.77 18.37
N CYS A 52 -3.51 5.25 19.56
CA CYS A 52 -4.79 5.51 20.22
C CYS A 52 -5.01 6.99 20.53
N ARG A 53 -3.94 7.73 20.84
CA ARG A 53 -4.03 9.19 21.09
C ARG A 53 -4.47 9.95 19.84
N ASN A 54 -4.09 9.47 18.66
CA ASN A 54 -4.31 10.15 17.39
C ASN A 54 -5.55 9.61 16.63
N VAL A 55 -5.93 8.35 16.85
CA VAL A 55 -7.12 7.70 16.27
C VAL A 55 -8.33 7.91 17.21
N LYS A 56 -8.82 9.15 17.31
CA LYS A 56 -10.00 9.48 18.16
C LYS A 56 -11.34 9.32 17.44
N HIS A 57 -11.33 8.99 16.15
CA HIS A 57 -12.55 8.83 15.38
C HIS A 57 -13.04 7.38 15.44
N LYS A 58 -14.33 7.20 15.73
CA LYS A 58 -15.02 5.94 15.45
C LYS A 58 -14.72 5.57 14.00
N GLY A 59 -14.21 4.36 13.78
CA GLY A 59 -13.87 3.89 12.44
C GLY A 59 -15.02 4.15 11.46
N PRO A 60 -14.72 4.55 10.21
CA PRO A 60 -15.77 4.76 9.22
C PRO A 60 -16.64 3.51 9.13
N LYS A 61 -17.96 3.70 8.97
CA LYS A 61 -18.86 2.55 8.75
C LYS A 61 -18.37 1.86 7.48
N ILE A 62 -17.88 0.63 7.61
CA ILE A 62 -17.48 -0.18 6.47
C ILE A 62 -18.72 -0.30 5.57
N PRO A 63 -18.65 0.16 4.31
CA PRO A 63 -19.73 -0.05 3.37
C PRO A 63 -20.07 -1.54 3.31
N ARG A 64 -21.36 -1.88 3.36
CA ARG A 64 -21.82 -3.27 3.28
C ARG A 64 -21.77 -3.84 1.86
N HIS A 65 -21.17 -3.11 0.92
CA HIS A 65 -21.11 -3.56 -0.46
C HIS A 65 -20.39 -4.90 -0.52
N GLN A 66 -21.06 -5.83 -1.18
CA GLN A 66 -20.49 -7.12 -1.52
C GLN A 66 -19.42 -6.90 -2.57
N ASP A 67 -18.48 -7.83 -2.59
CA ASP A 67 -17.51 -8.01 -3.66
C ASP A 67 -18.18 -7.78 -5.02
N PRO A 68 -17.64 -6.90 -5.89
CA PRO A 68 -18.19 -6.68 -7.23
C PRO A 68 -18.19 -7.98 -8.06
N PHE A 69 -17.34 -8.95 -7.72
CA PHE A 69 -17.27 -10.23 -8.40
C PHE A 69 -18.18 -11.27 -7.74
N THR A 70 -19.15 -11.76 -8.52
CA THR A 70 -20.06 -12.85 -8.10
C THR A 70 -19.37 -14.22 -8.10
N HIS A 71 -18.34 -14.40 -8.92
CA HIS A 71 -17.59 -15.65 -9.09
C HIS A 71 -16.11 -15.47 -8.69
N PRO A 72 -15.52 -16.42 -7.95
CA PRO A 72 -14.13 -16.32 -7.51
C PRO A 72 -13.12 -16.32 -8.67
N GLU A 73 -13.45 -16.99 -9.78
CA GLU A 73 -12.61 -17.04 -10.99
C GLU A 73 -12.33 -15.64 -11.59
N MET A 74 -13.21 -14.66 -11.34
CA MET A 74 -13.00 -13.30 -11.84
C MET A 74 -11.85 -12.57 -11.15
N HIS A 75 -11.57 -12.91 -9.89
CA HIS A 75 -10.39 -12.38 -9.20
C HIS A 75 -9.11 -12.89 -9.87
N GLU A 76 -9.07 -14.17 -10.22
CA GLU A 76 -7.93 -14.75 -10.94
C GLU A 76 -7.76 -14.11 -12.33
N ILE A 77 -8.85 -13.87 -13.05
CA ILE A 77 -8.81 -13.18 -14.34
C ILE A 77 -8.34 -11.74 -14.18
N LEU A 78 -8.82 -11.01 -13.18
CA LEU A 78 -8.40 -9.64 -12.90
C LEU A 78 -6.91 -9.58 -12.61
N ASP A 79 -6.42 -10.41 -11.69
CA ASP A 79 -5.01 -10.41 -11.27
C ASP A 79 -4.07 -10.78 -12.43
N ASN A 80 -4.40 -11.84 -13.18
CA ASN A 80 -3.62 -12.26 -14.34
C ASN A 80 -3.62 -11.19 -15.44
N THR A 81 -4.77 -10.57 -15.70
CA THR A 81 -4.89 -9.54 -16.74
C THR A 81 -4.18 -8.25 -16.31
N LEU A 82 -4.26 -7.88 -15.04
CA LEU A 82 -3.58 -6.72 -14.48
C LEU A 82 -2.06 -6.87 -14.59
N GLN A 83 -1.53 -8.08 -14.36
CA GLN A 83 -0.12 -8.37 -14.57
C GLN A 83 0.28 -8.23 -16.04
N GLN A 84 -0.48 -8.83 -16.97
CA GLN A 84 -0.19 -8.73 -18.42
C GLN A 84 -0.24 -7.27 -18.92
N VAL A 85 -1.25 -6.52 -18.51
CA VAL A 85 -1.41 -5.10 -18.86
C VAL A 85 -0.26 -4.25 -18.29
N ALA A 86 0.24 -4.61 -17.11
CA ALA A 86 1.41 -3.94 -16.53
C ALA A 86 2.68 -4.20 -17.34
N GLU A 87 2.90 -5.43 -17.81
CA GLU A 87 4.04 -5.80 -18.66
C GLU A 87 3.97 -5.11 -20.04
N LEU A 88 2.77 -4.95 -20.59
CA LEU A 88 2.54 -4.26 -21.86
C LEU A 88 2.58 -2.72 -21.75
N ASN A 89 2.72 -2.18 -20.53
CA ASN A 89 2.62 -0.75 -20.25
C ASN A 89 1.34 -0.09 -20.78
N PHE A 90 0.26 -0.84 -20.91
CA PHE A 90 -1.00 -0.29 -21.43
C PHE A 90 -1.61 0.71 -20.44
N LEU A 91 -2.08 1.85 -20.95
CA LEU A 91 -2.73 2.91 -20.18
C LEU A 91 -4.10 3.22 -20.77
N PRO A 92 -5.20 2.93 -20.04
CA PRO A 92 -6.55 3.28 -20.45
C PRO A 92 -6.72 4.79 -20.69
N GLU A 93 -7.49 5.15 -21.72
CA GLU A 93 -7.94 6.52 -21.99
C GLU A 93 -9.12 6.90 -21.09
N SER A 94 -9.34 8.20 -20.86
CA SER A 94 -10.41 8.78 -20.04
C SER A 94 -10.28 8.57 -18.53
N TYR A 95 -9.07 8.29 -18.04
CA TYR A 95 -8.77 8.11 -16.62
C TYR A 95 -7.77 9.13 -16.06
N GLY A 96 -7.33 10.11 -16.85
CA GLY A 96 -6.42 11.17 -16.42
C GLY A 96 -4.97 10.71 -16.24
N MET A 97 -4.57 9.64 -16.92
CA MET A 97 -3.23 9.06 -16.82
C MET A 97 -2.39 9.29 -18.07
N GLN A 98 -3.00 9.69 -19.19
CA GLN A 98 -2.28 10.02 -20.40
C GLN A 98 -1.87 11.50 -20.39
N PRO A 99 -0.69 11.85 -20.92
CA PRO A 99 -0.24 13.24 -21.02
C PRO A 99 -1.26 14.16 -21.70
N GLU A 100 -1.99 13.65 -22.68
CA GLU A 100 -3.03 14.37 -23.42
C GLU A 100 -4.24 14.77 -22.56
N GLU A 101 -4.40 14.15 -21.39
CA GLU A 101 -5.48 14.42 -20.43
C GLU A 101 -5.08 15.42 -19.35
N TRP A 102 -3.81 15.82 -19.30
CA TRP A 102 -3.28 16.72 -18.28
C TRP A 102 -3.41 18.18 -18.70
N GLU A 103 -3.80 19.06 -17.77
CA GLU A 103 -4.05 20.48 -18.08
C GLU A 103 -2.78 21.25 -18.48
N ASP A 104 -1.62 20.89 -17.90
CA ASP A 104 -0.34 21.58 -18.07
C ASP A 104 0.75 20.67 -18.67
N ASP A 105 0.38 19.63 -19.42
CA ASP A 105 1.29 18.58 -19.94
C ASP A 105 2.11 17.85 -18.84
N GLU A 106 1.75 18.02 -17.57
CA GLU A 106 2.42 17.42 -16.41
C GLU A 106 1.43 16.73 -15.48
N TYR A 107 1.83 15.57 -14.94
CA TYR A 107 1.03 14.86 -13.95
C TYR A 107 0.96 15.68 -12.64
N PRO A 108 -0.23 15.84 -12.03
CA PRO A 108 -0.40 16.67 -10.84
C PRO A 108 0.46 16.19 -9.66
N GLN A 109 1.34 17.07 -9.18
CA GLN A 109 2.26 16.80 -8.07
C GLN A 109 1.78 17.36 -6.73
N SER A 110 0.60 17.99 -6.70
CA SER A 110 -0.01 18.47 -5.46
C SER A 110 -1.52 18.50 -5.55
N GLU A 111 -2.18 18.23 -4.43
CA GLU A 111 -3.64 18.28 -4.30
C GLU A 111 -4.00 19.26 -3.18
N ILE A 112 -5.04 20.07 -3.39
CA ILE A 112 -5.55 21.00 -2.37
C ILE A 112 -6.76 20.36 -1.69
N ILE A 113 -6.60 19.97 -0.42
CA ILE A 113 -7.72 19.46 0.37
C ILE A 113 -8.36 20.61 1.17
N VAL A 114 -9.65 20.81 0.96
CA VAL A 114 -10.44 21.81 1.69
C VAL A 114 -11.13 21.17 2.89
N GLY A 115 -10.71 21.54 4.10
CA GLY A 115 -11.31 21.07 5.34
C GLY A 115 -12.63 21.78 5.69
N ARG A 116 -13.32 21.27 6.74
CA ARG A 116 -14.64 21.76 7.24
C ARG A 116 -14.74 23.26 7.55
N ARG A 117 -13.61 23.97 7.70
CA ARG A 117 -13.57 25.42 7.98
C ARG A 117 -12.92 26.22 6.85
N LYS A 118 -12.97 25.71 5.61
CA LYS A 118 -12.26 26.28 4.45
C LYS A 118 -10.76 26.47 4.69
N LYS A 119 -10.19 25.62 5.55
CA LYS A 119 -8.75 25.54 5.70
C LYS A 119 -8.24 24.66 4.58
N GLU A 120 -7.43 25.23 3.71
CA GLU A 120 -6.76 24.53 2.64
C GLU A 120 -5.48 23.90 3.20
N ALA A 121 -5.28 22.63 2.87
CA ALA A 121 -4.04 21.93 3.08
C ALA A 121 -3.54 21.49 1.71
N ILE A 122 -2.34 21.92 1.35
CA ILE A 122 -1.66 21.45 0.14
C ILE A 122 -0.96 20.15 0.51
N ILE A 123 -1.34 19.08 -0.16
CA ILE A 123 -0.69 17.78 -0.04
C ILE A 123 0.21 17.61 -1.24
N GLN A 124 1.49 17.36 -0.97
CA GLN A 124 2.44 17.01 -2.02
C GLN A 124 2.21 15.56 -2.45
N LEU A 125 2.20 15.32 -3.75
CA LEU A 125 2.06 14.02 -4.38
C LEU A 125 3.34 13.70 -5.16
N PRO A 126 4.40 13.18 -4.49
CA PRO A 126 5.63 12.80 -5.16
C PRO A 126 5.37 11.84 -6.33
N LEU A 127 5.85 12.22 -7.51
CA LEU A 127 5.61 11.48 -8.76
C LEU A 127 6.01 10.00 -8.64
N GLY A 128 7.18 9.70 -8.06
CA GLY A 128 7.69 8.33 -7.96
C GLY A 128 6.80 7.37 -7.16
N ILE A 129 5.97 7.89 -6.24
CA ILE A 129 5.07 7.09 -5.41
C ILE A 129 3.66 7.11 -5.99
N TRP A 130 3.15 8.30 -6.31
CA TRP A 130 1.75 8.47 -6.67
C TRP A 130 1.44 8.08 -8.11
N TYR A 131 2.35 8.34 -9.05
CA TYR A 131 2.11 8.03 -10.45
C TYR A 131 2.02 6.52 -10.68
N SER A 132 2.99 5.75 -10.16
CA SER A 132 3.01 4.30 -10.28
C SER A 132 1.75 3.66 -9.67
N GLN A 133 1.30 4.20 -8.54
CA GLN A 133 0.09 3.74 -7.88
C GLN A 133 -1.17 4.11 -8.66
N ALA A 134 -1.26 5.33 -9.18
CA ALA A 134 -2.40 5.80 -9.96
C ALA A 134 -2.55 5.02 -11.27
N VAL A 135 -1.43 4.73 -11.94
CA VAL A 135 -1.39 3.85 -13.12
C VAL A 135 -1.93 2.46 -12.79
N ARG A 136 -1.47 1.84 -11.69
CA ARG A 136 -1.95 0.52 -11.26
C ARG A 136 -3.45 0.54 -10.97
N TRP A 137 -3.93 1.56 -10.26
CA TRP A 137 -5.34 1.73 -9.93
C TRP A 137 -6.21 1.89 -11.18
N THR A 138 -5.77 2.73 -12.11
CA THR A 138 -6.46 2.98 -13.37
C THR A 138 -6.61 1.71 -14.18
N ARG A 139 -5.54 0.93 -14.34
CA ARG A 139 -5.57 -0.37 -15.01
C ARG A 139 -6.55 -1.34 -14.35
N ALA A 140 -6.49 -1.44 -13.03
CA ALA A 140 -7.38 -2.32 -12.28
C ALA A 140 -8.86 -1.92 -12.43
N LEU A 141 -9.16 -0.61 -12.33
CA LEU A 141 -10.52 -0.10 -12.52
C LEU A 141 -11.04 -0.34 -13.93
N TYR A 142 -10.22 -0.13 -14.96
CA TYR A 142 -10.56 -0.40 -16.34
C TYR A 142 -10.92 -1.88 -16.55
N ILE A 143 -10.03 -2.79 -16.14
CA ILE A 143 -10.26 -4.24 -16.28
C ILE A 143 -11.50 -4.66 -15.49
N MET A 144 -11.67 -4.16 -14.26
CA MET A 144 -12.84 -4.46 -13.45
C MET A 144 -14.12 -4.01 -14.14
N ASN A 145 -14.16 -2.80 -14.71
CA ASN A 145 -15.33 -2.31 -15.45
C ASN A 145 -15.63 -3.20 -16.66
N GLU A 146 -14.61 -3.55 -17.46
CA GLU A 146 -14.78 -4.44 -18.61
C GLU A 146 -15.31 -5.82 -18.21
N LEU A 147 -14.79 -6.41 -17.12
CA LEU A 147 -15.28 -7.68 -16.61
C LEU A 147 -16.74 -7.59 -16.16
N LEU A 148 -17.12 -6.51 -15.46
CA LEU A 148 -18.50 -6.32 -15.00
C LEU A 148 -19.47 -6.09 -16.17
N TYR A 149 -19.08 -5.30 -17.18
CA TYR A 149 -19.90 -5.08 -18.38
C TYR A 149 -20.02 -6.31 -19.26
N SER A 150 -19.01 -7.18 -19.29
CA SER A 150 -19.06 -8.44 -20.07
C SER A 150 -20.05 -9.48 -19.52
N LEU A 151 -20.61 -9.26 -18.33
CA LEU A 151 -21.54 -10.15 -17.65
C LEU A 151 -23.01 -9.76 -17.79
N GLU A 152 -23.31 -8.57 -18.32
CA GLU A 152 -24.68 -8.10 -18.62
C GLU A 152 -25.11 -8.50 -20.04
#